data_AF-A0A7K4H9X9-F1
#
_entry.id   AF-A0A7K4H9X9-F1
#
_cell.length_a   1.000
_cell.length_b   1.000
_cell.length_c   1.000
_cell.angle_alpha   90.00
_cell.angle_beta   90.00
_cell.angle_gamma   90.00
#
_symmetry.space_group_name_H-M   'P 1'
#
loop_
_entity.id
_entity.type
_entity.pdbx_description
1 polymer ?
#
loop_
_entity_poly.entity_id
_entity_poly.type
_entity_poly.pdbx_seq_one_letter_code
_entity_poly.pdbx_strand_id
1 'polypeptide(L)'
;MNLKIVFSHQDNKKDIQTKLIECLKKPIDIKKNFYNIETKDGLIQFLINKNSKKVLSIKEKNSVMMLCKHIIQYCKNNYDLEYTKYETINELQDDMDFIKQFGDIPSVRRCCRLMNEDPNITHYTFKPLISPQVQKELDEKKNIKKTNVLKFKLRFTTKDNPFIINFD
;
A
#
# COMPACT_ATOMS: atom_id res chain seq x y z
N MET A 1 -22.08 5.28 10.59
CA MET A 1 -23.12 4.78 11.51
C MET A 1 -23.61 5.95 12.33
N ASN A 2 -24.89 6.32 12.22
CA ASN A 2 -25.51 7.31 13.12
C ASN A 2 -25.98 6.59 14.38
N LEU A 3 -25.06 6.31 15.29
CA LEU A 3 -25.41 5.78 16.61
C LEU A 3 -26.03 6.92 17.41
N LYS A 4 -27.36 6.91 17.58
CA LYS A 4 -28.09 7.88 18.42
C LYS A 4 -27.84 7.57 19.90
N ILE A 5 -26.60 7.76 20.36
CA ILE A 5 -26.27 7.68 21.79
C ILE A 5 -26.42 9.09 22.34
N VAL A 6 -27.48 9.31 23.12
CA VAL A 6 -27.71 10.59 23.78
C VAL A 6 -26.92 10.57 25.10
N PHE A 7 -25.90 11.42 25.16
CA PHE A 7 -25.10 11.63 26.37
C PHE A 7 -25.73 12.74 27.21
N SER A 8 -25.91 12.48 28.51
CA SER A 8 -26.31 13.48 29.50
C SER A 8 -25.09 13.95 30.28
N HIS A 9 -25.09 15.20 30.76
CA HIS A 9 -24.04 15.74 31.63
C HIS A 9 -23.91 14.99 32.97
N GLN A 10 -24.88 14.15 33.33
CA GLN A 10 -24.86 13.34 34.55
C GLN A 10 -24.30 11.94 34.34
N ASP A 11 -24.06 11.51 33.10
CA ASP A 11 -23.59 10.16 32.82
C ASP A 11 -22.13 9.99 33.25
N ASN A 12 -21.86 9.02 34.11
CA ASN A 12 -20.50 8.63 34.43
C ASN A 12 -19.94 7.65 33.37
N LYS A 13 -18.63 7.35 33.45
CA LYS A 13 -17.95 6.46 32.49
C LYS A 13 -18.61 5.07 32.37
N LYS A 14 -19.18 4.56 33.46
CA LYS A 14 -19.87 3.27 33.51
C LYS A 14 -21.24 3.34 32.82
N ASP A 15 -21.95 4.46 32.97
CA ASP A 15 -23.25 4.68 32.33
C ASP A 15 -23.08 4.80 30.81
N ILE A 16 -22.06 5.53 30.36
CA ILE A 16 -21.70 5.66 28.94
C ILE A 16 -21.37 4.28 28.35
N GLN A 17 -20.56 3.48 29.07
CA GLN A 17 -20.21 2.13 28.65
C GLN A 17 -21.46 1.24 28.54
N THR A 18 -22.40 1.35 29.49
CA THR A 18 -23.63 0.57 29.50
C THR A 18 -24.52 0.92 28.31
N LYS A 19 -24.71 2.22 28.03
CA LYS A 19 -25.47 2.71 26.86
C LYS A 19 -24.87 2.25 25.54
N LEU A 20 -23.53 2.20 25.45
CA LEU A 20 -22.82 1.65 24.29
C LEU A 20 -23.09 0.15 24.13
N ILE A 21 -22.97 -0.62 25.20
CA ILE A 21 -23.23 -2.07 25.18
C ILE A 21 -24.67 -2.36 24.75
N GLU A 22 -25.65 -1.62 25.26
CA GLU A 22 -27.05 -1.78 24.86
C GLU A 22 -27.29 -1.46 23.39
N CYS A 23 -26.65 -0.43 22.85
CA CYS A 23 -26.71 -0.14 21.41
C CYS A 23 -26.09 -1.26 20.57
N LEU A 24 -25.01 -1.89 21.05
CA LEU A 24 -24.33 -3.00 20.37
C LEU A 24 -25.04 -4.35 20.53
N LYS A 25 -25.98 -4.48 21.47
CA LYS A 25 -26.86 -5.66 21.60
C LYS A 25 -27.93 -5.71 20.51
N LYS A 26 -28.33 -4.57 19.96
CA LYS A 26 -29.28 -4.51 18.83
C LYS A 26 -28.61 -5.08 17.57
N PRO A 27 -29.36 -5.69 16.64
CA PRO A 27 -28.82 -6.10 15.35
C PRO A 27 -28.28 -4.86 14.64
N ILE A 28 -26.96 -4.84 14.41
CA ILE A 28 -26.27 -3.77 13.70
C ILE A 28 -26.36 -4.11 12.23
N ASP A 29 -27.04 -3.26 11.46
CA ASP A 29 -26.99 -3.34 10.00
C ASP A 29 -25.62 -2.84 9.53
N ILE A 30 -24.73 -3.77 9.19
CA ILE A 30 -23.39 -3.47 8.69
C ILE A 30 -23.48 -3.32 7.18
N LYS A 31 -23.62 -2.07 6.74
CA LYS A 31 -23.52 -1.73 5.31
C LYS A 31 -22.17 -2.16 4.74
N LYS A 32 -22.15 -2.44 3.44
CA LYS A 32 -20.94 -2.75 2.67
C LYS A 32 -19.86 -1.72 2.96
N ASN A 33 -18.82 -2.16 3.66
CA ASN A 33 -17.76 -1.29 4.16
C ASN A 33 -16.43 -1.67 3.52
N PHE A 34 -15.45 -0.78 3.73
CA PHE A 34 -14.11 -0.91 3.19
C PHE A 34 -13.43 -2.24 3.57
N TYR A 35 -13.73 -2.76 4.76
CA TYR A 35 -13.07 -3.91 5.36
C TYR A 35 -13.74 -5.24 5.00
N ASN A 36 -14.75 -5.24 4.13
CA ASN A 36 -15.58 -6.40 3.78
C ASN A 36 -16.11 -7.15 5.02
N ILE A 37 -16.39 -6.42 6.10
CA ILE A 37 -16.98 -7.00 7.30
C ILE A 37 -18.49 -7.01 7.10
N GLU A 38 -19.09 -8.19 6.99
CA GLU A 38 -20.53 -8.31 6.74
C GLU A 38 -21.32 -8.69 8.00
N THR A 39 -20.65 -9.26 9.00
CA THR A 39 -21.29 -9.80 10.20
C THR A 39 -20.72 -9.18 11.47
N LYS A 40 -21.53 -9.23 12.54
CA LYS A 40 -21.11 -8.83 13.88
C LYS A 40 -19.88 -9.62 14.36
N ASP A 41 -19.84 -10.92 14.08
CA ASP A 41 -18.69 -11.77 14.42
C ASP A 41 -17.45 -11.38 13.62
N GLY A 42 -17.60 -11.04 12.34
CA GLY A 42 -16.52 -10.49 11.52
C GLY A 42 -15.99 -9.17 12.07
N LEU A 43 -16.86 -8.31 12.63
CA LEU A 43 -16.44 -7.07 13.28
C LEU A 43 -15.71 -7.33 14.58
N ILE A 44 -16.24 -8.22 15.44
CA ILE A 44 -15.59 -8.62 16.68
C ILE A 44 -14.20 -9.17 16.35
N GLN A 45 -14.08 -10.04 15.35
CA GLN A 45 -12.81 -10.65 15.01
C GLN A 45 -11.83 -9.68 14.36
N PHE A 46 -12.32 -8.70 13.59
CA PHE A 46 -11.50 -7.60 13.11
C PHE A 46 -10.98 -6.70 14.25
N LEU A 47 -11.78 -6.47 15.29
CA LEU A 47 -11.40 -5.65 16.44
C LEU A 47 -10.47 -6.38 17.42
N ILE A 48 -10.63 -7.69 17.57
CA ILE A 48 -9.77 -8.56 18.39
C ILE A 48 -8.42 -8.78 17.70
N ASN A 49 -8.43 -9.00 16.38
CA ASN A 49 -7.21 -9.10 15.62
C ASN A 49 -6.49 -7.76 15.60
N LYS A 50 -5.33 -7.71 16.27
CA LYS A 50 -4.44 -6.56 16.37
C LYS A 50 -4.39 -5.79 15.04
N ASN A 51 -4.73 -4.50 15.08
CA ASN A 51 -4.73 -3.59 13.93
C ASN A 51 -3.50 -3.84 13.05
N SER A 52 -3.72 -4.47 11.88
CA SER A 52 -2.64 -4.87 10.96
C SER A 52 -1.88 -3.67 10.40
N LYS A 53 -2.47 -2.47 10.49
CA LYS A 53 -1.72 -1.22 10.39
C LYS A 53 -0.92 -1.02 11.67
N LYS A 54 0.23 -1.68 11.75
CA LYS A 54 1.31 -1.28 12.65
C LYS A 54 1.65 0.15 12.24
N VAL A 55 1.11 1.14 12.95
CA VAL A 55 1.38 2.56 12.67
C VAL A 55 2.85 2.77 13.02
N LEU A 56 3.70 2.74 11.99
CA LEU A 56 5.12 3.01 12.12
C LEU A 56 5.29 4.40 12.74
N SER A 57 6.13 4.47 13.77
CA SER A 57 6.60 5.75 14.27
C SER A 57 7.37 6.50 13.18
N ILE A 58 7.50 7.82 13.33
CA ILE A 58 8.28 8.66 12.40
C ILE A 58 9.71 8.13 12.27
N LYS A 59 10.31 7.69 13.38
CA LYS A 59 11.67 7.10 13.40
C LYS A 59 11.74 5.83 12.57
N GLU A 60 10.85 4.87 12.81
CA GLU A 60 10.85 3.60 12.06
C GLU A 60 10.58 3.82 10.58
N LYS A 61 9.66 4.74 10.23
CA LYS A 61 9.40 5.09 8.84
C LYS A 61 10.65 5.65 8.14
N ASN A 62 11.41 6.51 8.83
CA ASN A 62 12.66 7.03 8.31
C ASN A 62 13.70 5.91 8.11
N SER A 63 13.80 4.97 9.05
CA SER A 63 14.67 3.79 8.91
C SER A 63 14.27 2.95 7.70
N VAL A 64 12.99 2.59 7.55
CA VAL A 64 12.48 1.83 6.39
C VAL A 64 12.78 2.56 5.08
N MET A 65 12.61 3.89 5.05
CA MET A 65 12.91 4.70 3.87
C MET A 65 14.41 4.74 3.54
N MET A 66 15.28 4.74 4.55
CA MET A 66 16.73 4.65 4.34
C MET A 66 17.13 3.28 3.79
N LEU A 67 16.60 2.18 4.35
CA LEU A 67 16.81 0.84 3.80
C LEU A 67 16.36 0.76 2.34
N CYS A 68 15.17 1.29 2.02
CA CYS A 68 14.69 1.35 0.64
C CYS A 68 15.67 2.08 -0.30
N LYS A 69 16.31 3.18 0.15
CA LYS A 69 17.29 3.91 -0.67
C LYS A 69 18.52 3.06 -0.96
N HIS A 70 19.07 2.38 0.04
CA HIS A 70 20.23 1.51 -0.13
C HIS A 70 19.93 0.34 -1.08
N ILE A 71 18.77 -0.30 -0.94
CA ILE A 71 18.36 -1.39 -1.82
C ILE A 71 18.13 -0.89 -3.25
N ILE A 72 17.44 0.25 -3.43
CA ILE A 72 17.26 0.82 -4.78
C ILE A 72 18.60 1.21 -5.40
N GLN A 73 19.56 1.68 -4.61
CA GLN A 73 20.92 1.98 -5.07
C GLN A 73 21.59 0.72 -5.59
N TYR A 74 21.53 -0.38 -4.84
CA TYR A 74 22.00 -1.71 -5.28
C TYR A 74 21.38 -2.12 -6.63
N CYS A 75 20.04 -2.09 -6.74
CA CYS A 75 19.38 -2.47 -7.99
C CYS A 75 19.75 -1.57 -9.18
N LYS A 76 20.01 -0.27 -8.93
CA LYS A 76 20.40 0.67 -9.99
C LYS A 76 21.86 0.53 -10.41
N ASN A 77 22.71 0.04 -9.52
CA ASN A 77 24.12 -0.20 -9.77
C ASN A 77 24.35 -1.58 -10.40
N ASN A 78 23.42 -2.04 -11.26
CA ASN A 78 23.47 -3.34 -11.91
C ASN A 78 23.63 -4.53 -10.94
N TYR A 79 23.06 -4.43 -9.74
CA TYR A 79 23.09 -5.48 -8.72
C TYR A 79 24.51 -5.79 -8.21
N ASP A 80 25.39 -4.79 -8.26
CA ASP A 80 26.74 -4.84 -7.73
C ASP A 80 26.76 -4.41 -6.25
N LEU A 81 27.43 -5.22 -5.42
CA LEU A 81 27.59 -4.96 -3.99
C LEU A 81 28.70 -3.96 -3.68
N GLU A 82 29.70 -3.78 -4.55
CA GLU A 82 30.91 -2.97 -4.27
C GLU A 82 30.60 -1.51 -3.87
N TYR A 83 29.48 -0.97 -4.38
CA TYR A 83 29.06 0.41 -4.14
C TYR A 83 27.86 0.52 -3.20
N THR A 84 27.69 -0.46 -2.32
CA THR A 84 26.56 -0.52 -1.40
C THR A 84 27.01 -0.64 0.05
N LYS A 85 26.04 -0.55 0.98
CA LYS A 85 26.31 -0.76 2.41
C LYS A 85 26.32 -2.24 2.81
N TYR A 86 26.05 -3.14 1.86
CA TYR A 86 25.86 -4.56 2.09
C TYR A 86 27.16 -5.29 1.78
N GLU A 87 27.64 -6.11 2.72
CA GLU A 87 28.81 -6.94 2.48
C GLU A 87 28.42 -8.25 1.78
N THR A 88 27.20 -8.72 2.04
CA THR A 88 26.69 -9.98 1.49
C THR A 88 25.27 -9.84 0.96
N ILE A 89 24.90 -10.72 0.02
CA ILE A 89 23.53 -10.84 -0.47
C ILE A 89 22.56 -11.22 0.65
N ASN A 90 23.00 -11.95 1.68
CA ASN A 90 22.14 -12.35 2.79
C ASN A 90 21.65 -11.15 3.60
N GLU A 91 22.53 -10.18 3.88
CA GLU A 91 22.13 -8.94 4.58
C GLU A 91 21.10 -8.14 3.78
N LEU A 92 21.27 -8.10 2.45
CA LEU A 92 20.31 -7.48 1.54
C LEU A 92 18.96 -8.19 1.59
N GLN A 93 18.95 -9.53 1.61
CA GLN A 93 17.75 -10.34 1.73
C GLN A 93 17.05 -10.13 3.07
N ASP A 94 17.78 -10.07 4.18
CA ASP A 94 17.24 -9.79 5.51
C ASP A 94 16.58 -8.41 5.57
N ASP A 95 17.24 -7.38 5.04
CA ASP A 95 16.66 -6.04 4.93
C ASP A 95 15.41 -6.04 4.03
N MET A 96 15.41 -6.79 2.94
CA MET A 96 14.23 -6.94 2.08
C MET A 96 13.07 -7.63 2.79
N ASP A 97 13.35 -8.70 3.53
CA ASP A 97 12.37 -9.46 4.28
C ASP A 97 11.81 -8.65 5.45
N PHE A 98 12.61 -7.77 6.03
CA PHE A 98 12.13 -6.77 6.96
C PHE A 98 11.23 -5.74 6.27
N ILE A 99 11.63 -5.13 5.14
CA ILE A 99 10.83 -4.03 4.57
C ILE A 99 9.57 -4.51 3.84
N LYS A 100 9.52 -5.74 3.30
CA LYS A 100 8.37 -6.23 2.51
C LYS A 100 7.06 -6.24 3.30
N GLN A 101 7.12 -6.31 4.62
CA GLN A 101 5.94 -6.23 5.50
C GLN A 101 5.25 -4.85 5.45
N PHE A 102 5.95 -3.80 5.01
CA PHE A 102 5.45 -2.43 4.91
C PHE A 102 5.03 -2.06 3.48
N GLY A 103 4.33 -2.97 2.79
CA GLY A 103 3.96 -2.82 1.38
C GLY A 103 3.00 -1.66 1.07
N ASP A 104 2.38 -1.07 2.08
CA ASP A 104 1.63 0.20 1.95
C ASP A 104 2.54 1.37 1.51
N ILE A 105 3.85 1.31 1.82
CA ILE A 105 4.83 2.32 1.43
C ILE A 105 5.19 2.16 -0.06
N PRO A 106 5.07 3.22 -0.88
CA PRO A 106 5.39 3.15 -2.31
C PRO A 106 6.83 2.72 -2.62
N SER A 107 7.80 3.20 -1.84
CA SER A 107 9.22 2.85 -1.99
C SER A 107 9.46 1.35 -1.80
N VAL A 108 8.79 0.73 -0.82
CA VAL A 108 8.90 -0.72 -0.57
C VAL A 108 8.41 -1.50 -1.78
N ARG A 109 7.23 -1.14 -2.34
CA ARG A 109 6.72 -1.78 -3.56
C ARG A 109 7.68 -1.63 -4.74
N ARG A 110 8.36 -0.49 -4.85
CA ARG A 110 9.39 -0.26 -5.85
C ARG A 110 10.61 -1.16 -5.63
N CYS A 111 11.09 -1.30 -4.39
CA CYS A 111 12.20 -2.20 -4.06
C CYS A 111 11.88 -3.63 -4.44
N CYS A 112 10.73 -4.17 -4.02
CA CYS A 112 10.32 -5.53 -4.35
C CYS A 112 10.30 -5.76 -5.86
N ARG A 113 9.80 -4.80 -6.66
CA ARG A 113 9.81 -4.91 -8.12
C ARG A 113 11.23 -5.00 -8.70
N LEU A 114 12.11 -4.08 -8.29
CA LEU A 114 13.49 -4.03 -8.80
C LEU A 114 14.33 -5.23 -8.36
N MET A 115 14.13 -5.71 -7.13
CA MET A 115 14.79 -6.91 -6.61
C MET A 115 14.34 -8.18 -7.33
N ASN A 116 13.09 -8.27 -7.78
CA ASN A 116 12.62 -9.41 -8.58
C ASN A 116 13.20 -9.40 -10.02
N GLU A 117 13.85 -8.31 -10.43
CA GLU A 117 14.57 -8.20 -11.71
C GLU A 117 16.07 -8.58 -11.53
N ASP A 118 16.52 -8.91 -10.30
CA ASP A 118 17.91 -9.25 -9.98
C ASP A 118 18.32 -10.66 -10.48
N PRO A 119 19.33 -10.77 -11.36
CA PRO A 119 19.81 -12.07 -11.84
C PRO A 119 20.47 -12.92 -10.75
N ASN A 120 20.96 -12.33 -9.66
CA ASN A 120 21.62 -13.05 -8.56
C ASN A 120 20.62 -13.74 -7.62
N ILE A 121 19.36 -13.28 -7.59
CA ILE A 121 18.32 -13.75 -6.67
C ILE A 121 17.11 -14.26 -7.46
N THR A 122 17.35 -15.23 -8.34
CA THR A 122 16.28 -15.85 -9.16
C THR A 122 15.43 -16.87 -8.41
N HIS A 123 15.94 -17.42 -7.30
CA HIS A 123 15.25 -18.45 -6.50
C HIS A 123 14.20 -17.87 -5.54
N TYR A 124 14.16 -16.55 -5.35
CA TYR A 124 13.31 -15.91 -4.34
C TYR A 124 12.54 -14.72 -4.91
N THR A 125 11.24 -14.65 -4.63
CA THR A 125 10.38 -13.55 -5.09
C THR A 125 9.91 -12.72 -3.91
N PHE A 126 10.25 -11.44 -3.92
CA PHE A 126 9.80 -10.47 -2.94
C PHE A 126 8.40 -9.97 -3.29
N LYS A 127 7.42 -10.29 -2.44
CA LYS A 127 6.04 -9.78 -2.54
C LYS A 127 5.75 -8.83 -1.37
N PRO A 128 5.42 -7.56 -1.63
CA PRO A 128 5.07 -6.62 -0.58
C PRO A 128 3.71 -6.99 0.03
N LEU A 129 3.60 -6.90 1.35
CA LEU A 129 2.34 -7.06 2.06
C LEU A 129 1.54 -5.75 1.98
N ILE A 130 0.52 -5.72 1.12
CA ILE A 130 -0.30 -4.53 0.87
C ILE A 130 -1.62 -4.68 1.62
N SER A 131 -2.01 -3.64 2.36
CA SER A 131 -3.32 -3.62 3.02
C SER A 131 -4.45 -3.57 2.00
N PRO A 132 -5.64 -4.11 2.31
CA PRO A 132 -6.81 -4.00 1.43
C PRO A 132 -7.13 -2.55 1.03
N GLN A 133 -6.77 -1.59 1.90
CA GLN A 133 -6.93 -0.17 1.63
C GLN A 133 -6.09 0.35 0.50
N VAL A 134 -4.79 0.17 0.63
CA VAL A 134 -3.86 0.61 -0.41
C VAL A 134 -4.07 -0.19 -1.68
N GLN A 135 -4.45 -1.47 -1.58
CA GLN A 135 -4.73 -2.30 -2.75
C GLN A 135 -5.88 -1.73 -3.59
N LYS A 136 -6.99 -1.36 -2.98
CA LYS A 136 -8.13 -0.75 -3.70
C LYS A 136 -7.74 0.58 -4.34
N GLU A 137 -7.03 1.45 -3.62
CA GLU A 137 -6.54 2.72 -4.16
C GLU A 137 -5.60 2.50 -5.37
N LEU A 138 -4.76 1.46 -5.33
CA LEU A 138 -3.88 1.09 -6.44
C LEU A 138 -4.67 0.59 -7.65
N ASP A 139 -5.72 -0.20 -7.44
CA ASP A 139 -6.55 -0.74 -8.52
C ASP A 139 -7.42 0.35 -9.17
N GLU A 140 -7.94 1.28 -8.38
CA GLU A 140 -8.60 2.50 -8.89
C GLU A 140 -7.62 3.33 -9.75
N LYS A 141 -6.38 3.53 -9.30
CA LYS A 141 -5.33 4.23 -10.09
C LYS A 141 -4.98 3.49 -11.38
N LYS A 142 -4.95 2.16 -11.38
CA LYS A 142 -4.75 1.37 -12.61
C LYS A 142 -5.88 1.58 -13.61
N ASN A 143 -7.13 1.61 -13.14
CA ASN A 143 -8.29 1.83 -13.99
C ASN A 143 -8.29 3.22 -14.65
N ILE A 144 -7.86 4.25 -13.92
CA ILE A 144 -7.68 5.61 -14.46
C ILE A 144 -6.58 5.66 -15.53
N LYS A 145 -5.46 4.96 -15.32
CA LYS A 145 -4.37 4.91 -16.31
C LYS A 145 -4.79 4.22 -17.62
N LYS A 146 -5.62 3.17 -17.53
CA LYS A 146 -6.16 2.47 -18.71
C LYS A 146 -7.09 3.33 -19.56
N THR A 147 -7.79 4.28 -18.95
CA THR A 147 -8.71 5.19 -19.67
C THR A 147 -7.97 6.32 -20.40
N ASN A 148 -6.77 6.69 -19.95
CA ASN A 148 -5.88 7.62 -20.64
C ASN A 148 -5.03 6.95 -21.72
N VAL A 149 -5.66 6.18 -22.61
CA VAL A 149 -5.00 5.73 -23.84
C VAL A 149 -4.65 6.96 -24.66
N LEU A 150 -3.37 7.13 -25.00
CA LEU A 150 -2.88 8.17 -25.90
C LEU A 150 -3.74 8.16 -27.16
N LYS A 151 -4.61 9.16 -27.32
CA LYS A 151 -5.37 9.36 -28.56
C LYS A 151 -4.39 9.90 -29.59
N PHE A 152 -3.94 9.03 -30.50
CA PHE A 152 -3.25 9.46 -31.72
C PHE A 152 -4.22 10.33 -32.52
N LYS A 153 -3.98 11.65 -32.53
CA LYS A 153 -4.77 12.60 -33.32
C LYS A 153 -4.02 12.90 -34.61
N LEU A 154 -4.40 12.23 -35.70
CA LEU A 154 -4.05 12.69 -37.04
C LEU A 154 -4.80 14.00 -37.30
N ARG A 155 -4.07 15.08 -37.53
CA ARG A 155 -4.65 16.30 -38.11
C ARG A 155 -4.47 16.22 -39.62
N PHE A 156 -5.49 16.63 -40.37
CA PHE A 156 -5.36 16.80 -41.81
C PHE A 156 -4.28 17.85 -42.09
N THR A 157 -3.34 17.50 -42.97
CA THR A 157 -2.29 18.39 -43.43
C THR A 157 -2.75 19.12 -44.69
N THR A 158 -2.39 20.40 -44.82
CA THR A 158 -2.52 21.16 -46.06
C THR A 158 -1.18 21.12 -46.81
N LYS A 159 -1.16 21.46 -48.11
CA LYS A 159 0.07 21.54 -48.90
C LYS A 159 1.14 22.43 -48.26
N ASP A 160 0.72 23.42 -47.47
CA ASP A 160 1.61 24.37 -46.78
C ASP A 160 2.21 23.83 -45.48
N ASN A 161 1.76 22.67 -44.96
CA ASN A 161 2.26 22.09 -43.72
C ASN A 161 2.28 20.54 -43.74
N PRO A 162 3.11 19.91 -44.61
CA PRO A 162 3.20 18.46 -44.75
C PRO A 162 3.85 17.77 -43.54
N PHE A 163 3.51 16.51 -43.31
CA PHE A 163 4.26 15.67 -42.38
C PHE A 163 5.62 15.31 -42.97
N ILE A 164 6.70 15.68 -42.30
CA ILE A 164 8.06 15.28 -42.65
C ILE A 164 8.40 14.05 -41.82
N ILE A 165 8.61 12.92 -42.49
CA ILE A 165 9.08 11.68 -41.88
C ILE A 165 10.49 11.44 -42.40
N ASN A 166 11.48 11.58 -41.53
CA ASN A 166 12.86 11.23 -41.83
C ASN A 166 13.16 9.87 -41.21
N PHE A 167 13.87 9.03 -41.95
CA PHE A 167 14.46 7.79 -41.47
C PHE A 167 15.97 7.99 -41.52
N ASP A 168 16.65 7.82 -40.38
CA ASP A 168 18.09 7.69 -40.31
C ASP A 168 18.54 6.31 -40.81
#